data_AF-A0A9X4E5J4-F1
#
_entry.id   AF-A0A9X4E5J4-F1
#
_cell.length_a   1.000
_cell.length_b   1.000
_cell.length_c   1.000
_cell.angle_alpha   90.00
_cell.angle_beta   90.00
_cell.angle_gamma   90.00
#
_symmetry.space_group_name_H-M   'P 1'
#
loop_
_entity.id
_entity.type
_entity.pdbx_description
1 polymer ?
#
loop_
_entity_poly.entity_id
_entity_poly.type
_entity_poly.pdbx_seq_one_letter_code
_entity_poly.pdbx_strand_id
1 'polypeptide(L)' 'MNKNEIAGNAKIATGSVKEAAGKIVGDDKLVAEGKAKKVEGHAQNAAGKIQEAGKALKDTAKKAFDK' A
#
# COMPACT_ATOMS: atom_id res chain seq x y z
N MET A 1 -22.61 13.92 -4.68
CA MET A 1 -21.88 12.72 -4.24
C MET A 1 -20.58 12.61 -5.04
N ASN A 2 -19.44 12.59 -4.36
CA ASN A 2 -18.13 12.67 -5.00
C ASN A 2 -17.73 11.31 -5.59
N LYS A 3 -17.35 11.29 -6.88
CA LYS A 3 -16.93 10.09 -7.61
C LYS A 3 -15.77 9.32 -6.94
N ASN A 4 -14.99 10.00 -6.08
CA ASN A 4 -13.92 9.38 -5.29
C ASN A 4 -14.42 8.45 -4.16
N GLU A 5 -15.57 8.73 -3.54
CA GLU A 5 -16.13 7.82 -2.51
C GLU A 5 -16.68 6.55 -3.15
N ILE A 6 -17.35 6.68 -4.29
CA ILE A 6 -17.90 5.54 -5.03
C ILE A 6 -16.78 4.64 -5.55
N ALA A 7 -15.69 5.22 -6.04
CA ALA A 7 -14.51 4.45 -6.47
C ALA A 7 -13.80 3.77 -5.29
N GLY A 8 -13.70 4.44 -4.13
CA GLY A 8 -13.16 3.86 -2.90
C GLY A 8 -14.00 2.67 -2.42
N ASN A 9 -15.32 2.85 -2.32
CA ASN A 9 -16.26 1.81 -1.91
C ASN A 9 -16.32 0.65 -2.91
N ALA A 10 -16.25 0.94 -4.23
CA ALA A 10 -16.19 -0.10 -5.25
C ALA A 10 -14.91 -0.94 -5.14
N LYS A 11 -13.77 -0.33 -4.80
CA LYS A 11 -12.50 -1.04 -4.61
C LYS A 11 -12.51 -1.92 -3.36
N ILE A 12 -13.14 -1.44 -2.28
CA ILE A 12 -13.33 -2.20 -1.04
C ILE A 12 -14.26 -3.39 -1.30
N ALA A 13 -15.41 -3.16 -1.94
CA ALA A 13 -16.35 -4.22 -2.30
C ALA A 13 -15.71 -5.27 -3.22
N THR A 14 -14.97 -4.83 -4.25
CA THR A 14 -14.29 -5.75 -5.18
C THR A 14 -13.17 -6.54 -4.47
N GLY A 15 -12.47 -5.92 -3.51
CA GLY A 15 -11.47 -6.60 -2.68
C GLY A 15 -12.10 -7.68 -1.80
N SER A 16 -13.16 -7.34 -1.06
CA SER A 16 -13.89 -8.30 -0.22
C SER A 16 -14.50 -9.44 -1.04
N VAL A 17 -15.04 -9.14 -2.22
CA VAL A 17 -15.55 -10.16 -3.14
C VAL A 17 -14.44 -11.05 -3.67
N LYS A 18 -13.26 -10.52 -4.01
CA LYS A 18 -12.11 -11.35 -4.42
C LYS A 18 -11.54 -12.20 -3.29
N GLU A 19 -11.51 -11.69 -2.06
CA GLU A 19 -11.09 -12.47 -0.89
C GLU A 19 -12.08 -13.59 -0.55
N ALA A 20 -13.38 -13.28 -0.60
CA ALA A 20 -14.44 -14.28 -0.42
C ALA A 20 -14.42 -15.31 -1.55
N ALA A 21 -14.34 -14.87 -2.81
CA ALA A 21 -14.29 -15.75 -3.97
C ALA A 21 -13.01 -16.61 -3.97
N GLY A 22 -11.85 -16.07 -3.62
CA GLY A 22 -10.61 -16.85 -3.52
C GLY A 22 -10.66 -17.91 -2.42
N LYS A 23 -11.28 -17.61 -1.27
CA LYS A 23 -11.55 -18.60 -0.22
C LYS A 23 -12.56 -19.67 -0.63
N ILE A 24 -13.59 -19.28 -1.39
CA ILE A 24 -14.67 -20.19 -1.81
C ILE A 24 -14.20 -21.10 -2.95
N VAL A 25 -13.40 -20.57 -3.89
CA VAL A 25 -12.95 -21.31 -5.08
C VAL A 25 -11.70 -22.18 -4.79
N GLY A 26 -11.08 -22.03 -3.61
CA GLY A 26 -9.90 -22.83 -3.23
C GLY A 26 -8.67 -22.51 -4.08
N ASP A 27 -8.53 -21.27 -4.53
CA ASP A 27 -7.39 -20.84 -5.35
C ASP A 27 -6.29 -20.28 -4.44
N ASP A 28 -5.38 -21.17 -4.01
CA ASP A 28 -4.20 -20.83 -3.21
C ASP A 28 -3.33 -19.76 -3.88
N LYS A 29 -3.38 -19.63 -5.22
CA LYS A 29 -2.71 -18.56 -5.95
C LYS A 29 -3.28 -17.18 -5.61
N LEU A 30 -4.60 -17.00 -5.60
CA LEU A 30 -5.23 -15.74 -5.19
C LEU A 30 -4.94 -15.38 -3.73
N VAL A 31 -4.91 -16.36 -2.82
CA VAL A 31 -4.54 -16.15 -1.41
C VAL A 31 -3.06 -15.81 -1.26
N ALA A 32 -2.19 -16.49 -2.02
CA ALA A 32 -0.75 -16.24 -2.03
C ALA A 32 -0.41 -14.87 -2.62
N GLU A 33 -1.02 -14.46 -3.73
CA GLU A 33 -0.87 -13.12 -4.30
C GLU A 33 -1.36 -12.05 -3.32
N GLY A 34 -2.48 -12.30 -2.62
CA GLY A 34 -2.98 -11.41 -1.57
C GLY A 34 -2.00 -11.25 -0.40
N LYS A 35 -1.41 -12.36 0.09
CA LYS A 35 -0.39 -12.32 1.14
C LYS A 35 0.90 -11.66 0.67
N ALA A 36 1.37 -11.98 -0.53
CA ALA A 36 2.58 -11.40 -1.12
C ALA A 36 2.45 -9.88 -1.24
N LYS A 37 1.34 -9.38 -1.79
CA LYS A 37 1.06 -7.94 -1.86
C LYS A 37 0.97 -7.28 -0.49
N LYS A 38 0.48 -7.98 0.54
CA LYS A 38 0.43 -7.44 1.90
C LYS A 38 1.83 -7.28 2.49
N VAL A 39 2.71 -8.24 2.23
CA VAL A 39 4.12 -8.21 2.66
C VAL A 39 4.90 -7.13 1.91
N GLU A 40 4.76 -7.09 0.58
CA GLU A 40 5.37 -6.04 -0.24
C GLU A 40 4.86 -4.65 0.16
N GLY A 41 3.55 -4.49 0.38
CA GLY A 41 2.97 -3.23 0.84
C GLY A 41 3.51 -2.80 2.21
N HIS A 42 3.66 -3.72 3.16
CA HIS A 42 4.28 -3.41 4.45
C HIS A 42 5.77 -3.05 4.31
N ALA A 43 6.52 -3.81 3.51
CA ALA A 43 7.93 -3.55 3.26
C ALA A 43 8.14 -2.20 2.56
N GLN A 44 7.29 -1.87 1.58
CA GLN A 44 7.34 -0.62 0.85
C GLN A 44 6.91 0.56 1.72
N ASN A 45 5.97 0.38 2.65
CA ASN A 45 5.58 1.42 3.60
C ASN A 45 6.69 1.69 4.63
N ALA A 46 7.39 0.65 5.08
CA ALA A 46 8.56 0.78 5.95
C ALA A 46 9.74 1.45 5.23
N ALA A 47 10.05 0.99 4.02
CA ALA A 47 11.09 1.59 3.17
C ALA A 47 10.75 3.04 2.81
N GLY A 48 9.49 3.33 2.48
CA GLY A 48 9.00 4.68 2.20
C GLY A 48 9.19 5.63 3.38
N LYS A 49 8.85 5.21 4.60
CA LYS A 49 9.08 6.01 5.83
C LYS A 49 10.56 6.28 6.08
N ILE A 50 11.44 5.30 5.88
CA ILE A 50 12.89 5.46 6.05
C ILE A 50 13.47 6.38 4.98
N GLN A 51 13.05 6.20 3.73
CA GLN A 51 13.52 7.02 2.62
C GLN A 51 13.03 8.47 2.76
N GLU A 52 11.79 8.68 3.21
CA GLU A 52 11.23 10.01 3.47
C GLU A 52 11.91 10.69 4.67
N ALA A 53 12.16 9.97 5.76
CA ALA A 53 12.95 10.48 6.89
C ALA A 53 14.39 10.83 6.48
N GLY A 54 15.04 9.98 5.68
CA GLY A 54 16.37 10.24 5.13
C GLY A 54 16.38 11.43 4.17
N LYS A 55 15.34 11.60 3.35
CA LYS A 55 15.21 12.76 2.45
C LYS A 55 14.96 14.05 3.23
N ALA A 56 14.10 14.01 4.25
CA ALA A 56 13.84 15.15 5.13
C ALA A 56 15.09 15.56 5.92
N LEU A 57 15.85 14.58 6.43
CA LEU A 57 17.12 14.82 7.10
C LEU A 57 18.17 15.40 6.14
N LYS A 58 18.25 14.87 4.92
CA LYS A 58 19.17 15.34 3.88
C LYS A 58 18.83 16.76 3.40
N ASP A 59 17.55 17.07 3.24
CA ASP A 59 17.06 18.40 2.84
C ASP A 59 17.30 19.44 3.94
N THR A 60 17.08 19.04 5.20
CA THR A 60 17.35 19.87 6.38
C THR A 60 18.84 20.10 6.58
N ALA A 61 19.65 19.06 6.47
CA ALA A 61 21.11 19.15 6.54
C ALA A 61 21.68 20.01 5.40
N LYS A 62 21.16 19.84 4.18
CA LYS A 62 21.58 20.66 3.04
C LYS A 62 21.23 22.14 3.24
N LYS A 63 20.02 22.46 3.71
CA LYS A 63 19.63 23.85 4.05
C LYS A 63 20.45 24.45 5.19
N ALA A 64 20.88 23.64 6.15
CA ALA A 64 21.70 24.09 7.28
C ALA A 64 23.17 24.32 6.92
N PHE A 65 23.69 23.62 5.90
CA PHE A 65 25.07 23.77 5.43
C PHE A 65 25.24 24.74 4.25
N ASP A 66 24.15 25.10 3.55
CA ASP A 66 24.17 26.02 2.38
C ASP A 66 24.01 27.50 2.79
N LYS A 67 23.78 27.80 4.08
CA LYS A 67 23.68 29.15 4.63
C LYS A 67 24.91 29.50 5.46
#